data_AF-A0A6L5ZVU7-F1
#
_entry.id   AF-A0A6L5ZVU7-F1
#
_cell.length_a   1.000
_cell.length_b   1.000
_cell.length_c   1.000
_cell.angle_alpha   90.00
_cell.angle_beta   90.00
_cell.angle_gamma   90.00
#
_symmetry.space_group_name_H-M   'P 1'
#
loop_
_entity.id
_entity.type
_entity.pdbx_description
1 polymer ?
#
loop_
_entity_poly.entity_id
_entity_poly.type
_entity_poly.pdbx_seq_one_letter_code
_entity_poly.pdbx_strand_id
1 'polypeptide(L)'
;LKLLAKELNVPVVAISQLNRSPEQRSDKKPMLSDLRESGSIEQDADVVILLHRDDLYDQQNRSGEADLIVAKHRNGPTRTITVSAQLHFARFTDMAPTYSSQESYPKDN
;
A
#
# COMPACT_ATOMS: atom_id res chain seq x y z
N LEU A 1 2.53 9.18 -20.73
CA LEU A 1 2.80 7.85 -20.12
C LEU A 1 1.71 6.83 -20.43
N LYS A 2 0.43 7.10 -20.10
CA LYS A 2 -0.68 6.16 -20.37
C LYS A 2 -0.83 5.73 -21.83
N LEU A 3 -0.72 6.68 -22.77
CA LEU A 3 -0.77 6.38 -24.20
C LEU A 3 0.40 5.49 -24.64
N LEU A 4 1.63 5.85 -24.26
CA LEU A 4 2.83 5.04 -24.52
C LEU A 4 2.70 3.60 -24.00
N ALA A 5 2.21 3.41 -22.77
CA ALA A 5 2.00 2.08 -22.19
C ALA A 5 1.01 1.24 -23.00
N LYS A 6 -0.06 1.87 -23.51
CA LYS A 6 -1.05 1.22 -24.38
C LYS A 6 -0.49 0.89 -25.76
N GLU A 7 0.27 1.80 -26.37
CA GLU A 7 0.85 1.62 -27.70
C GLU A 7 1.89 0.49 -27.72
N LEU A 8 2.76 0.45 -26.70
CA LEU A 8 3.80 -0.57 -26.60
C LEU A 8 3.34 -1.87 -25.91
N ASN A 9 2.12 -1.88 -25.38
CA ASN A 9 1.55 -2.99 -24.62
C ASN A 9 2.47 -3.50 -23.48
N VAL A 10 3.03 -2.56 -22.71
CA VAL A 10 3.90 -2.86 -21.56
C VAL A 10 3.40 -2.17 -20.29
N PRO A 11 3.55 -2.79 -19.11
CA PRO A 11 3.26 -2.13 -17.85
C PRO A 11 4.28 -1.01 -17.60
N VAL A 12 3.78 0.19 -17.30
CA VAL A 12 4.62 1.33 -16.92
C VAL A 12 4.38 1.64 -15.45
N VAL A 13 5.45 1.57 -14.66
CA VAL A 13 5.44 1.97 -13.25
C VAL A 13 6.08 3.35 -13.14
N ALA A 14 5.37 4.28 -12.53
CA ALA A 14 5.88 5.61 -12.20
C ALA A 14 5.83 5.80 -10.69
N ILE A 15 6.82 6.50 -10.14
CA ILE A 15 6.88 6.88 -8.73
C ILE A 15 6.48 8.34 -8.64
N SER A 16 5.63 8.67 -7.68
CA SER A 16 5.23 10.05 -7.39
C SER A 16 5.39 10.32 -5.91
N GLN A 17 5.90 11.50 -5.58
CA GLN A 17 5.93 11.99 -4.22
C GLN A 17 4.57 12.61 -3.89
N LEU A 18 4.06 12.33 -2.69
CA LEU A 18 2.82 12.92 -2.19
C LEU A 18 3.06 14.31 -1.59
N ASN A 19 2.00 15.10 -1.57
CA ASN A 19 1.94 16.29 -0.74
C ASN A 19 2.10 15.92 0.75
N ARG A 20 2.51 16.89 1.59
CA ARG A 20 2.64 16.69 3.05
C ARG A 20 1.32 16.72 3.81
N SER A 21 0.19 16.91 3.10
CA SER A 21 -1.16 16.89 3.66
C SER A 21 -1.50 15.68 4.54
N PRO A 22 -1.04 14.44 4.25
CA PRO A 22 -1.22 13.30 5.15
C PRO A 22 -0.67 13.54 6.54
N GLU A 23 0.48 14.21 6.68
CA GLU A 23 1.15 14.40 7.98
C GLU A 23 0.31 15.21 8.97
N GLN A 24 -0.63 16.01 8.47
CA GLN A 24 -1.53 16.84 9.28
C GLN A 24 -2.80 16.11 9.71
N ARG A 25 -3.12 14.95 9.11
CA ARG A 25 -4.27 14.13 9.49
C ARG A 25 -3.96 13.31 10.74
N SER A 26 -5.00 12.99 11.51
CA SER A 26 -4.88 12.18 12.72
C SER A 26 -4.36 10.76 12.44
N ASP A 27 -4.80 10.15 11.34
CA ASP A 27 -4.40 8.80 10.94
C ASP A 27 -3.13 8.75 10.09
N LYS A 28 -2.71 9.91 9.56
CA LYS A 28 -1.53 10.06 8.68
C LYS A 28 -1.51 9.15 7.46
N LYS A 29 -2.66 8.56 7.10
CA LYS A 29 -2.77 7.63 5.98
C LYS A 29 -2.87 8.41 4.68
N PRO A 30 -2.04 8.13 3.66
CA PRO A 30 -2.15 8.78 2.36
C PRO A 30 -3.44 8.37 1.65
N MET A 31 -3.98 9.29 0.85
CA MET A 31 -5.17 9.11 0.04
C MET A 31 -4.94 9.65 -1.38
N LEU A 32 -5.83 9.26 -2.30
CA LEU A 32 -5.70 9.57 -3.72
C LEU A 32 -5.59 11.10 -3.97
N SER A 33 -6.31 11.92 -3.20
CA SER A 33 -6.26 13.38 -3.31
C SER A 33 -4.91 14.00 -2.95
N ASP A 34 -4.02 13.26 -2.27
CA ASP A 34 -2.67 13.75 -1.96
C ASP A 34 -1.75 13.69 -3.20
N LEU A 35 -2.22 13.07 -4.30
CA LEU A 35 -1.60 13.12 -5.62
C LEU A 35 -2.09 14.32 -6.45
N ARG A 36 -2.94 15.21 -5.93
CA ARG A 36 -3.58 16.26 -6.74
C ARG A 36 -2.60 17.20 -7.46
N GLU A 37 -1.39 17.40 -6.92
CA GLU A 37 -0.33 18.18 -7.57
C GLU A 37 0.42 17.43 -8.68
N SER A 38 0.18 16.13 -8.82
CA SER A 38 0.77 15.29 -9.89
C SER A 38 0.11 15.48 -11.27
N GLY A 39 -0.80 16.44 -11.39
CA GLY A 39 -1.52 16.75 -12.63
C GLY A 39 -2.50 15.65 -13.01
N SER A 40 -2.35 15.06 -14.20
CA SER A 40 -3.30 14.07 -14.72
C SER A 40 -3.08 12.66 -14.17
N ILE A 41 -2.00 12.38 -13.42
CA ILE A 41 -1.64 11.03 -12.98
C ILE A 41 -2.75 10.41 -12.11
N GLU A 42 -3.33 11.19 -11.19
CA GLU A 42 -4.47 10.78 -10.36
C GLU A 42 -5.61 10.18 -11.21
N GLN A 43 -5.90 10.82 -12.34
CA GLN A 43 -6.99 10.44 -13.23
C GLN A 43 -6.56 9.33 -14.21
N ASP A 44 -5.37 9.41 -14.77
CA ASP A 44 -4.92 8.56 -15.87
C ASP A 44 -4.43 7.17 -15.43
N ALA A 45 -3.92 7.04 -14.20
CA ALA A 45 -3.42 5.77 -13.69
C ALA A 45 -4.53 4.70 -13.64
N ASP A 46 -4.19 3.46 -14.01
CA ASP A 46 -5.10 2.32 -13.85
C ASP A 46 -5.11 1.81 -12.42
N VAL A 47 -3.92 1.76 -11.80
CA VAL A 47 -3.70 1.32 -10.43
C VAL A 47 -2.88 2.38 -9.72
N VAL A 48 -3.28 2.72 -8.49
CA VAL A 48 -2.51 3.59 -7.60
C VAL A 48 -2.29 2.82 -6.30
N ILE A 49 -1.02 2.64 -5.94
CA ILE A 49 -0.60 2.03 -4.69
C ILE A 49 0.09 3.11 -3.87
N LEU A 50 -0.42 3.36 -2.67
CA LEU A 50 0.15 4.29 -1.71
C LEU A 50 0.87 3.51 -0.61
N LEU A 51 2.01 4.00 -0.18
CA LEU A 51 2.80 3.38 0.89
C LEU A 51 2.54 4.10 2.21
N HIS A 52 2.25 3.34 3.25
CA HIS A 52 2.09 3.87 4.61
C HIS A 52 2.84 3.00 5.62
N ARG A 53 3.41 3.66 6.63
CA ARG A 53 4.15 3.03 7.71
C ARG A 53 3.81 3.74 9.01
N ASP A 54 3.20 3.03 9.95
CA ASP A 54 2.85 3.57 11.26
C ASP A 54 4.11 3.91 12.09
N ASP A 55 5.15 3.09 11.94
CA ASP A 55 6.42 3.19 12.66
C ASP A 55 7.30 4.41 12.27
N LEU A 56 6.93 5.13 11.21
CA LEU A 56 7.50 6.45 10.88
C LEU A 56 7.08 7.53 11.88
N TYR A 57 5.94 7.34 12.54
CA TYR A 57 5.34 8.33 13.43
C TYR A 57 5.35 7.89 14.89
N ASP A 58 5.17 6.59 15.12
CA ASP A 58 5.28 5.96 16.43
C ASP A 58 6.06 4.65 16.31
N GLN A 59 7.32 4.67 16.71
CA GLN A 59 8.24 3.52 16.57
C GLN A 59 7.77 2.27 17.33
N GLN A 60 6.87 2.41 18.31
CA GLN A 60 6.32 1.29 19.06
C GLN A 60 5.12 0.64 18.36
N ASN A 61 4.52 1.32 17.37
CA ASN A 61 3.35 0.86 16.66
C ASN A 61 3.77 0.14 15.36
N ARG A 62 3.43 -1.15 15.26
CA ARG A 62 3.61 -1.99 14.04
C ARG A 62 5.01 -1.85 13.41
N SER A 63 6.04 -1.87 14.26
CA SER A 63 7.44 -1.72 13.84
C SER A 63 7.83 -2.79 12.83
N GLY A 64 8.40 -2.38 11.70
CA GLY A 64 8.78 -3.31 10.63
C GLY A 64 7.61 -3.82 9.77
N GLU A 65 6.43 -3.21 9.87
CA GLU A 65 5.32 -3.41 8.93
C GLU A 65 5.17 -2.20 7.99
N ALA A 66 4.62 -2.45 6.81
CA ALA A 66 4.15 -1.40 5.91
C ALA A 66 2.82 -1.80 5.27
N ASP A 67 1.98 -0.81 5.03
CA ASP A 67 0.72 -0.97 4.32
C ASP A 67 0.89 -0.52 2.86
N LEU A 68 0.65 -1.45 1.93
CA LEU A 68 0.47 -1.19 0.51
C LEU A 68 -1.03 -0.94 0.27
N ILE A 69 -1.42 0.31 0.13
CA ILE A 69 -2.81 0.72 -0.02
C ILE A 69 -3.13 0.83 -1.51
N VAL A 70 -3.86 -0.15 -2.05
CA VAL A 70 -4.41 -0.08 -3.42
C VAL A 70 -5.56 0.92 -3.41
N ALA A 71 -5.25 2.21 -3.55
CA ALA A 71 -6.20 3.32 -3.46
C ALA A 71 -7.07 3.47 -4.72
N LYS A 72 -6.57 2.99 -5.86
CA LYS A 72 -7.31 2.96 -7.12
C LYS A 72 -6.99 1.67 -7.87
N HIS A 73 -8.01 1.06 -8.45
CA HIS A 73 -7.87 -0.08 -9.35
C HIS A 73 -9.01 -0.04 -10.36
N ARG A 74 -8.74 0.34 -11.61
CA ARG A 74 -9.79 0.50 -12.65
C ARG A 74 -10.51 -0.81 -12.99
N ASN A 75 -9.84 -1.95 -12.83
CA ASN A 75 -10.32 -3.26 -13.27
C ASN A 75 -10.43 -4.28 -12.12
N GLY A 76 -10.51 -3.82 -10.88
CA GLY A 76 -10.58 -4.74 -9.74
C GLY A 76 -10.75 -4.03 -8.39
N PRO A 77 -10.68 -4.77 -7.28
CA PRO A 77 -10.93 -4.22 -5.97
C PRO A 77 -9.76 -3.35 -5.48
N THR A 78 -10.11 -2.38 -4.64
CA THR A 78 -9.17 -1.71 -3.73
C THR A 78 -9.03 -2.54 -2.45
N ARG A 79 -7.84 -2.49 -1.84
CA ARG A 79 -7.54 -3.17 -0.57
C ARG A 79 -6.25 -2.61 0.03
N THR A 80 -6.13 -2.71 1.34
CA THR A 80 -4.83 -2.53 2.02
C THR A 80 -4.19 -3.88 2.23
N ILE A 81 -2.93 -4.01 1.82
CA ILE A 81 -2.13 -5.22 1.97
C ILE A 81 -0.98 -4.89 2.90
N THR A 82 -0.98 -5.49 4.09
CA THR A 82 0.11 -5.34 5.05
C THR A 82 1.24 -6.30 4.71
N VAL A 83 2.47 -5.79 4.69
CA VAL A 83 3.70 -6.52 4.37
C VAL A 83 4.76 -6.28 5.45
N SER A 84 5.71 -7.21 5.58
CA SER A 84 6.89 -6.98 6.42
C SER A 84 7.89 -6.09 5.66
N ALA A 85 8.32 -5.01 6.30
CA ALA A 85 9.24 -4.01 5.76
C ALA A 85 10.64 -4.16 6.38
N GLN A 86 11.53 -4.82 5.65
CA GLN A 86 12.92 -5.04 6.04
C GLN A 86 13.82 -3.99 5.38
N LEU A 87 13.70 -2.74 5.83
CA LEU A 87 14.26 -1.58 5.12
C LEU A 87 15.79 -1.51 5.09
N HIS A 88 16.46 -2.15 6.05
CA HIS A 88 17.93 -2.34 6.01
C HIS A 88 18.38 -3.19 4.82
N PHE A 89 17.46 -3.93 4.19
CA PHE A 89 17.67 -4.65 2.93
C PHE A 89 16.88 -4.05 1.74
N ALA A 90 16.23 -2.89 1.91
CA ALA A 90 15.30 -2.32 0.94
C ALA A 90 14.26 -3.33 0.40
N ARG A 91 13.76 -4.20 1.30
CA ARG A 91 12.93 -5.35 0.94
C ARG A 91 11.58 -5.32 1.65
N PHE A 92 10.54 -5.65 0.90
CA PHE A 92 9.22 -5.98 1.45
C PHE A 92 8.95 -7.47 1.21
N THR A 93 8.43 -8.17 2.22
CA THR A 93 8.07 -9.59 2.11
C THR A 93 6.64 -9.80 2.59
N ASP A 94 6.04 -10.91 2.16
CA ASP A 94 4.75 -11.33 2.70
C ASP A 94 4.81 -11.44 4.22
N MET A 95 3.69 -11.12 4.87
CA MET A 95 3.52 -11.41 6.28
C MET A 95 3.51 -12.92 6.49
N ALA A 96 3.99 -13.37 7.65
CA ALA A 96 3.87 -14.78 8.01
C ALA A 96 2.40 -15.19 7.90
N PRO A 97 2.10 -16.35 7.29
CA PRO A 97 0.73 -16.82 7.22
C PRO A 97 0.19 -16.90 8.65
N THR A 98 -0.90 -16.18 8.91
CA THR A 98 -1.63 -16.33 10.16
C THR A 98 -2.21 -17.74 10.15
N TYR A 99 -1.52 -18.68 10.80
CA TYR A 99 -2.13 -19.96 11.12
C TYR A 99 -3.26 -19.64 12.08
N SER A 100 -4.49 -19.55 11.56
CA SER A 100 -5.68 -19.49 12.40
C SER A 100 -5.68 -20.76 13.24
N SER A 101 -5.43 -20.63 14.54
CA SER A 101 -5.57 -21.70 15.50
C SER A 101 -7.05 -22.08 15.62
N GLN A 102 -7.55 -22.82 14.65
CA GLN A 102 -8.84 -23.49 14.67
C GLN A 102 -8.61 -24.99 14.50
N GLU A 103 -8.00 -25.60 15.51
CA GLU A 103 -8.23 -27.01 15.81
C GLU A 103 -8.57 -27.10 17.29
N SER A 104 -9.85 -26.92 17.59
CA SER A 104 -10.43 -27.34 18.86
C SER A 104 -10.42 -28.86 18.87
N TYR A 105 -9.46 -29.49 19.55
CA TYR A 105 -9.54 -30.91 19.84
C TYR A 105 -10.86 -31.19 20.56
N PRO A 106 -11.72 -32.11 20.07
CA PRO A 106 -12.86 -32.55 20.84
C PRO A 106 -12.32 -33.16 22.14
N LYS A 107 -12.72 -32.59 23.28
CA LYS A 107 -12.50 -33.25 24.57
C LYS A 107 -13.48 -34.41 24.62
N ASP A 108 -12.98 -35.62 24.39
CA ASP A 108 -13.67 -36.82 24.83
C ASP A 108 -13.73 -36.81 26.36
N ASN A 109 -14.93 -36.55 26.89
CA ASN A 109 -15.54 -37.20 28.07
C ASN A 109 -16.89 -36.56 28.40
#